data_AF-A0A435BLW6-F1
#
_entry.id   AF-A0A435BLW6-F1
#
_cell.length_a   1.000
_cell.length_b   1.000
_cell.length_c   1.000
_cell.angle_alpha   90.00
_cell.angle_beta   90.00
_cell.angle_gamma   90.00
#
_symmetry.space_group_name_H-M   'P 1'
#
loop_
_entity.id
_entity.type
_entity.pdbx_description
1 polymer ?
#
loop_
_entity_poly.entity_id
_entity_poly.type
_entity_poly.pdbx_seq_one_letter_code
_entity_poly.pdbx_strand_id
1 'polypeptide(L)'
;MKIPKSLLIDPERNAVYGTFAVAISVFAFAYSTNFGKVLILAYYAVWLPLILVDYRRFLRHLSDAWLPLLFAAYICFSVFWSHAPGTTARAALQYFSHILCAYVAARTVSVRTLVVGSLIGIFVVLLYSLRVGGYALDTIDGTTNFVGAFGSKNQVGFFASLGLYFCFVFAIFYRRGWQSLVWTAPIGLLSLYMLAIAHSATSVASLPAAVGVVLLLAVSKVLSRRYRRVLFTVGACALVGAVMAALNLGLLDFVLGIFGKDSTLTGRTYLWEQGWEAAQQFPILGYGYAAYWVQGFAEAERLWAEFYITTRTGFHFHNTYIETLVELGFVGVTLIAMVILRSFWGHVSSVVFRDWRADSVVLAGAVGLMLLRSFFEVEILGPYFTASFIVYYGLFKLRPAPSAVRPQRACVAIHEAKPASG
;
A
#
# COMPACT_ATOMS: atom_id res chain seq x y z
N MET A 1 -1.16 34.38 -15.95
CA MET A 1 -2.25 33.36 -15.92
C MET A 1 -2.51 32.95 -14.48
N LYS A 2 -3.75 33.05 -13.97
CA LYS A 2 -4.12 32.53 -12.64
C LYS A 2 -4.62 31.09 -12.82
N ILE A 3 -3.84 30.09 -12.38
CA ILE A 3 -4.31 28.69 -12.37
C ILE A 3 -5.38 28.57 -11.28
N PRO A 4 -6.62 28.16 -11.60
CA PRO A 4 -7.68 28.04 -10.61
C PRO A 4 -7.34 26.93 -9.60
N LYS A 5 -7.44 27.24 -8.30
CA LYS A 5 -7.09 26.31 -7.20
C LYS A 5 -7.79 24.96 -7.34
N SER A 6 -9.02 24.94 -7.84
CA SER A 6 -9.81 23.71 -8.05
C SER A 6 -9.09 22.69 -8.95
N LEU A 7 -8.30 23.12 -9.93
CA LEU A 7 -7.54 22.19 -10.79
C LEU A 7 -6.42 21.46 -10.06
N LEU A 8 -6.04 21.92 -8.86
CA LEU A 8 -4.98 21.31 -8.05
C LEU A 8 -5.56 20.49 -6.88
N ILE A 9 -6.55 21.03 -6.16
CA ILE A 9 -7.00 20.46 -4.88
C ILE A 9 -8.40 19.83 -4.90
N ASP A 10 -9.23 20.07 -5.91
CA ASP A 10 -10.60 19.51 -5.97
C ASP A 10 -10.57 18.11 -6.61
N PRO A 11 -10.89 17.03 -5.86
CA PRO A 11 -10.83 15.65 -6.37
C PRO A 11 -11.70 15.39 -7.60
N GLU A 12 -12.73 16.21 -7.82
CA GLU A 12 -13.63 16.08 -8.97
C GLU A 12 -13.07 16.76 -10.23
N ARG A 13 -12.15 17.72 -10.08
CA ARG A 13 -11.66 18.58 -11.17
C ARG A 13 -10.16 18.47 -11.40
N ASN A 14 -9.40 17.91 -10.47
CA ASN A 14 -7.94 17.84 -10.53
C ASN A 14 -7.39 16.54 -11.16
N ALA A 15 -8.22 15.80 -11.91
CA ALA A 15 -7.83 14.49 -12.42
C ALA A 15 -6.51 14.49 -13.20
N VAL A 16 -6.22 15.53 -13.99
CA VAL A 16 -4.96 15.65 -14.75
C VAL A 16 -3.76 15.76 -13.82
N TYR A 17 -3.79 16.74 -12.91
CA TYR A 17 -2.71 16.96 -11.94
C TYR A 17 -2.54 15.77 -10.99
N GLY A 18 -3.64 15.26 -10.43
CA GLY A 18 -3.62 14.13 -9.52
C GLY A 18 -3.10 12.84 -10.18
N THR A 19 -3.46 12.59 -11.44
CA THR A 19 -2.94 11.43 -12.19
C THR A 19 -1.43 11.55 -12.39
N PHE A 20 -0.95 12.73 -12.79
CA PHE A 20 0.48 13.01 -12.94
C PHE A 20 1.23 12.86 -11.60
N ALA A 21 0.72 13.47 -10.52
CA ALA A 21 1.33 13.40 -9.20
C ALA A 21 1.45 11.97 -8.68
N VAL A 22 0.40 11.16 -8.85
CA VAL A 22 0.43 9.73 -8.47
C VAL A 22 1.39 8.94 -9.34
N ALA A 23 1.42 9.15 -10.66
CA ALA A 23 2.34 8.44 -11.55
C ALA A 23 3.81 8.73 -11.22
N ILE A 24 4.15 10.00 -10.98
CA ILE A 24 5.48 10.41 -10.51
C ILE A 24 5.81 9.78 -9.16
N SER A 25 4.85 9.75 -8.23
CA SER A 25 5.05 9.12 -6.91
C SER A 25 5.36 7.64 -7.05
N VAL A 26 4.60 6.90 -7.86
CA VAL A 26 4.82 5.46 -8.11
C VAL A 26 6.20 5.21 -8.72
N PHE A 27 6.63 6.03 -9.68
CA PHE A 27 7.97 5.92 -10.27
C PHE A 27 9.07 6.25 -9.25
N ALA A 28 8.88 7.30 -8.44
CA ALA A 28 9.80 7.67 -7.37
C ALA A 28 9.92 6.57 -6.31
N PHE A 29 8.81 5.93 -5.96
CA PHE A 29 8.79 4.83 -4.99
C PHE A 29 9.47 3.57 -5.53
N ALA A 30 9.38 3.34 -6.84
CA ALA A 30 10.06 2.22 -7.47
C ALA A 30 11.59 2.40 -7.52
N TYR A 31 12.07 3.60 -7.86
CA TYR A 31 13.47 3.79 -8.27
C TYR A 31 14.21 4.92 -7.56
N SER A 32 13.71 5.44 -6.43
CA SER A 32 14.46 6.42 -5.63
C SER A 32 15.80 5.89 -5.12
N THR A 33 15.94 4.58 -4.96
CA THR A 33 17.22 3.92 -4.66
C THR A 33 18.22 4.03 -5.81
N ASN A 34 17.76 4.08 -7.06
CA ASN A 34 18.59 4.12 -8.26
C ASN A 34 18.93 5.55 -8.68
N PHE A 35 17.94 6.46 -8.65
CA PHE A 35 18.09 7.86 -9.07
C PHE A 35 18.32 8.84 -7.92
N GLY A 36 18.31 8.34 -6.68
CA GLY A 36 18.59 9.10 -5.47
C GLY A 36 17.59 10.24 -5.21
N LYS A 37 18.14 11.36 -4.72
CA LYS A 37 17.38 12.48 -4.15
C LYS A 37 16.46 13.17 -5.17
N VAL A 38 16.76 13.11 -6.47
CA VAL A 38 15.99 13.80 -7.51
C VAL A 38 14.54 13.31 -7.55
N LEU A 39 14.32 12.00 -7.49
CA LEU A 39 12.96 11.44 -7.49
C LEU A 39 12.22 11.71 -6.18
N ILE A 40 12.94 11.75 -5.05
CA ILE A 40 12.36 12.14 -3.75
C ILE A 40 11.90 13.61 -3.79
N LEU A 41 12.71 14.50 -4.36
CA LEU A 41 12.35 15.91 -4.53
C LEU A 41 11.18 16.08 -5.50
N ALA A 42 11.12 15.30 -6.59
CA ALA A 42 9.98 15.30 -7.50
C ALA A 42 8.69 14.84 -6.80
N TYR A 43 8.77 13.79 -5.97
CA TYR A 43 7.67 13.33 -5.13
C TYR A 43 7.20 14.42 -4.16
N TYR A 44 8.11 15.12 -3.48
CA TYR A 44 7.72 16.22 -2.60
C TYR A 44 7.13 17.41 -3.35
N ALA A 45 7.68 17.74 -4.53
CA ALA A 45 7.21 18.85 -5.35
C ALA A 45 5.74 18.67 -5.82
N VAL A 46 5.27 17.43 -5.98
CA VAL A 46 3.88 17.16 -6.38
C VAL A 46 2.89 17.09 -5.21
N TRP A 47 3.33 17.11 -3.94
CA TRP A 47 2.40 17.03 -2.80
C TRP A 47 2.53 18.19 -1.82
N LEU A 48 3.74 18.53 -1.35
CA LEU A 48 3.92 19.52 -0.29
C LEU A 48 3.46 20.94 -0.65
N PRO A 49 3.68 21.44 -1.89
CA PRO A 49 3.18 22.77 -2.27
C PRO A 49 1.66 22.92 -2.19
N LEU A 50 0.89 21.82 -2.27
CA LEU A 50 -0.57 21.88 -2.18
C LEU A 50 -1.04 22.37 -0.80
N ILE A 51 -0.24 22.15 0.26
CA ILE A 51 -0.53 22.67 1.60
C ILE A 51 -0.60 24.20 1.57
N LEU A 52 0.28 24.86 0.81
CA LEU A 52 0.30 26.32 0.71
C LEU A 52 -0.89 26.87 -0.10
N VAL A 53 -1.49 26.06 -0.98
CA VAL A 53 -2.66 26.46 -1.78
C VAL A 53 -3.90 26.65 -0.91
N ASP A 54 -4.10 25.78 0.08
CA ASP A 54 -5.24 25.81 1.02
C ASP A 54 -4.94 25.08 2.35
N TYR A 55 -4.07 25.66 3.19
CA TYR A 55 -3.66 25.05 4.46
C TYR A 55 -4.84 24.78 5.41
N ARG A 56 -5.88 25.62 5.37
CA ARG A 56 -7.08 25.50 6.23
C ARG A 56 -7.82 24.19 5.96
N ARG A 57 -7.90 23.77 4.69
CA ARG A 57 -8.51 22.49 4.32
C ARG A 57 -7.79 21.30 4.95
N PHE A 58 -6.46 21.35 5.05
CA PHE A 58 -5.66 20.26 5.60
C PHE A 58 -5.67 20.25 7.14
N LEU A 59 -5.74 21.41 7.80
CA LEU A 59 -5.77 21.50 9.26
C LEU A 59 -7.12 21.10 9.88
N ARG A 60 -8.25 21.36 9.20
CA ARG A 60 -9.59 21.07 9.73
C ARG A 60 -9.83 19.62 10.14
N HIS A 61 -9.11 18.68 9.53
CA HIS A 61 -9.30 17.23 9.72
C HIS A 61 -8.06 16.54 10.25
N LEU A 62 -7.14 17.28 10.88
CA LEU A 62 -5.91 16.70 11.40
C LEU A 62 -6.17 15.79 12.62
N SER A 63 -7.18 16.09 13.43
CA SER A 63 -7.59 15.24 14.56
C SER A 63 -8.08 13.85 14.12
N ASP A 64 -8.59 13.73 12.90
CA ASP A 64 -9.01 12.45 12.32
C ASP A 64 -7.82 11.54 11.98
N ALA A 65 -6.61 12.12 11.87
CA ALA A 65 -5.37 11.45 11.52
C ALA A 65 -4.56 10.99 12.75
N TRP A 66 -5.17 10.96 13.95
CA TRP A 66 -4.46 10.70 15.20
C TRP A 66 -3.63 9.42 15.21
N LEU A 67 -4.11 8.32 14.61
CA LEU A 67 -3.42 7.02 14.65
C LEU A 67 -2.14 7.03 13.79
N PRO A 68 -2.16 7.41 12.50
CA PRO A 68 -0.93 7.61 11.73
C PRO A 68 0.03 8.64 12.33
N LEU A 69 -0.51 9.73 12.90
CA LEU A 69 0.32 10.75 13.54
C LEU A 69 0.97 10.25 14.82
N LEU A 70 0.26 9.44 15.62
CA LEU A 70 0.81 8.78 16.80
C LEU A 70 1.93 7.83 16.41
N PHE A 71 1.74 7.01 15.38
CA PHE A 71 2.79 6.11 14.91
C PHE A 71 4.00 6.87 14.34
N ALA A 72 3.77 7.93 13.55
CA ALA A 72 4.83 8.79 13.05
C ALA A 72 5.59 9.49 14.19
N ALA A 73 4.88 9.97 15.21
CA ALA A 73 5.47 10.57 16.40
C ALA A 73 6.32 9.54 17.15
N TYR A 74 5.81 8.33 17.38
CA TYR A 74 6.55 7.24 18.01
C TYR A 74 7.86 6.93 17.26
N ILE A 75 7.80 6.83 15.93
CA ILE A 75 8.99 6.66 15.09
C ILE A 75 9.98 7.82 15.25
N CYS A 76 9.50 9.07 15.29
CA CYS A 76 10.38 10.23 15.51
C CYS A 76 10.99 10.24 16.92
N PHE A 77 10.22 9.86 17.95
CA PHE A 77 10.73 9.74 19.31
C PHE A 77 11.77 8.62 19.46
N SER A 78 11.72 7.60 18.60
CA SER A 78 12.70 6.50 18.63
C SER A 78 14.15 6.94 18.46
N VAL A 79 14.40 8.15 17.97
CA VAL A 79 15.74 8.77 17.93
C VAL A 79 16.40 8.79 19.32
N PHE A 80 15.63 8.98 20.40
CA PHE A 80 16.18 9.15 21.75
C PHE A 80 16.72 7.88 22.40
N TRP A 81 16.24 6.70 21.99
CA TRP A 81 16.75 5.40 22.45
C TRP A 81 17.43 4.60 21.34
N SER A 82 17.59 5.19 20.17
CA SER A 82 18.13 4.50 19.00
C SER A 82 19.61 4.17 19.17
N HIS A 83 19.99 2.96 18.72
CA HIS A 83 21.37 2.53 18.61
C HIS A 83 22.11 3.16 17.41
N ALA A 84 21.38 3.82 16.51
CA ALA A 84 21.93 4.61 15.41
C ALA A 84 21.16 5.95 15.23
N PRO A 85 21.28 6.91 16.18
CA PRO A 85 20.42 8.09 16.23
C PRO A 85 20.39 8.93 14.95
N GLY A 86 21.54 9.08 14.28
CA GLY A 86 21.64 9.84 13.03
C GLY A 86 20.88 9.19 11.87
N THR A 87 20.97 7.87 11.73
CA THR A 87 20.22 7.09 10.73
C THR A 87 18.73 7.14 11.03
N THR A 88 18.36 6.94 12.30
CA THR A 88 16.97 7.02 12.78
C THR A 88 16.37 8.39 12.54
N ALA A 89 17.04 9.48 12.88
CA ALA A 89 16.52 10.83 12.71
C ALA A 89 16.21 11.14 11.23
N ARG A 90 17.12 10.75 10.34
CA ARG A 90 16.92 10.88 8.90
C ARG A 90 15.74 10.03 8.42
N ALA A 91 15.72 8.74 8.74
CA ALA A 91 14.67 7.83 8.29
C ALA A 91 13.29 8.22 8.83
N ALA A 92 13.21 8.61 10.12
CA ALA A 92 11.98 9.05 10.77
C ALA A 92 11.40 10.30 10.09
N LEU A 93 12.24 11.29 9.76
CA LEU A 93 11.79 12.49 9.03
C LEU A 93 11.26 12.13 7.64
N GLN A 94 11.95 11.23 6.94
CA GLN A 94 11.51 10.74 5.63
C GLN A 94 10.16 10.02 5.75
N TYR A 95 9.97 9.16 6.75
CA TYR A 95 8.71 8.45 6.96
C TYR A 95 7.57 9.39 7.36
N PHE A 96 7.82 10.37 8.24
CA PHE A 96 6.85 11.41 8.60
C PHE A 96 6.39 12.20 7.37
N SER A 97 7.34 12.67 6.55
CA SER A 97 7.02 13.42 5.33
C SER A 97 6.23 12.57 4.31
N HIS A 98 6.49 11.26 4.26
CA HIS A 98 5.77 10.31 3.42
C HIS A 98 4.31 10.16 3.87
N ILE A 99 4.07 10.03 5.17
CA ILE A 99 2.71 10.01 5.74
C ILE A 99 1.99 11.33 5.46
N LEU A 100 2.69 12.47 5.58
CA LEU A 100 2.13 13.79 5.27
C LEU A 100 1.72 13.90 3.79
N CYS A 101 2.55 13.42 2.87
CA CYS A 101 2.21 13.40 1.45
C CYS A 101 1.02 12.48 1.16
N ALA A 102 0.95 11.30 1.78
CA ALA A 102 -0.21 10.42 1.67
C ALA A 102 -1.50 11.06 2.23
N TYR A 103 -1.39 11.84 3.32
CA TYR A 103 -2.49 12.64 3.86
C TYR A 103 -2.96 13.69 2.86
N VAL A 104 -2.04 14.48 2.31
CA VAL A 104 -2.36 15.50 1.30
C VAL A 104 -3.05 14.84 0.10
N ALA A 105 -2.48 13.75 -0.42
CA ALA A 105 -3.05 13.00 -1.54
C ALA A 105 -4.46 12.48 -1.24
N ALA A 106 -4.70 11.94 -0.05
CA ALA A 106 -6.04 11.49 0.35
C ALA A 106 -7.06 12.64 0.43
N ARG A 107 -6.61 13.88 0.71
CA ARG A 107 -7.48 15.05 0.74
C ARG A 107 -7.69 15.69 -0.62
N THR A 108 -6.79 15.52 -1.58
CA THR A 108 -6.84 16.19 -2.89
C THR A 108 -7.26 15.27 -4.03
N VAL A 109 -6.94 13.98 -3.99
CA VAL A 109 -7.09 13.07 -5.15
C VAL A 109 -8.18 12.03 -4.91
N SER A 110 -9.01 11.76 -5.93
CA SER A 110 -10.06 10.72 -5.87
C SER A 110 -9.47 9.30 -5.97
N VAL A 111 -10.21 8.26 -5.52
CA VAL A 111 -9.73 6.87 -5.63
C VAL A 111 -9.55 6.46 -7.10
N ARG A 112 -10.44 6.93 -7.98
CA ARG A 112 -10.31 6.73 -9.44
C ARG A 112 -9.00 7.33 -9.96
N THR A 113 -8.66 8.55 -9.55
CA THR A 113 -7.43 9.23 -9.97
C THR A 113 -6.19 8.53 -9.42
N LEU A 114 -6.24 8.01 -8.18
CA LEU A 114 -5.19 7.13 -7.65
C LEU A 114 -5.00 5.91 -8.55
N VAL A 115 -6.07 5.19 -8.89
CA VAL A 115 -6.00 3.99 -9.75
C VAL A 115 -5.41 4.31 -11.12
N VAL A 116 -5.89 5.37 -11.79
CA VAL A 116 -5.39 5.75 -13.13
C VAL A 116 -3.94 6.19 -13.07
N GLY A 117 -3.56 7.03 -12.10
CA GLY A 117 -2.18 7.47 -11.93
C GLY A 117 -1.25 6.29 -11.59
N SER A 118 -1.71 5.36 -10.75
CA SER A 118 -0.95 4.15 -10.43
C SER A 118 -0.78 3.24 -11.63
N LEU A 119 -1.81 3.06 -12.46
CA LEU A 119 -1.69 2.28 -13.70
C LEU A 119 -0.64 2.86 -14.65
N ILE A 120 -0.66 4.17 -14.87
CA ILE A 120 0.34 4.85 -15.72
C ILE A 120 1.74 4.73 -15.10
N GLY A 121 1.88 4.98 -13.79
CA GLY A 121 3.14 4.85 -13.08
C GLY A 121 3.69 3.43 -13.14
N ILE A 122 2.87 2.42 -12.88
CA ILE A 122 3.24 1.00 -12.95
C ILE A 122 3.66 0.62 -14.37
N PHE A 123 2.94 1.07 -15.39
CA PHE A 123 3.32 0.80 -16.78
C PHE A 123 4.71 1.35 -17.11
N VAL A 124 5.01 2.60 -16.73
CA VAL A 124 6.34 3.20 -16.92
C VAL A 124 7.40 2.45 -16.10
N VAL A 125 7.08 2.07 -14.86
CA VAL A 125 7.98 1.32 -13.99
C VAL A 125 8.35 -0.02 -14.61
N LEU A 126 7.37 -0.80 -15.08
CA LEU A 126 7.59 -2.11 -15.67
C LEU A 126 8.30 -2.02 -17.03
N LEU A 127 7.98 -1.01 -17.86
CA LEU A 127 8.69 -0.77 -19.11
C LEU A 127 10.17 -0.44 -18.89
N TYR A 128 10.46 0.42 -17.91
CA TYR A 128 11.85 0.73 -17.54
C TYR A 128 12.57 -0.51 -17.01
N SER A 129 11.90 -1.31 -16.18
CA SER A 129 12.46 -2.56 -15.65
C SER A 129 12.79 -3.56 -16.78
N LEU A 130 11.87 -3.73 -17.73
CA LEU A 130 12.06 -4.57 -18.91
C LEU A 130 13.22 -4.08 -19.78
N ARG A 131 13.35 -2.76 -19.96
CA ARG A 131 14.48 -2.15 -20.69
C ARG A 131 15.81 -2.42 -20.01
N VAL A 132 15.88 -2.34 -18.67
CA VAL A 132 17.12 -2.60 -17.92
C VAL A 132 17.50 -4.07 -18.03
N GLY A 133 16.51 -4.98 -18.03
CA GLY A 133 16.78 -6.39 -18.37
C GLY A 133 17.58 -7.16 -17.32
N GLY A 134 17.68 -6.66 -16.09
CA GLY A 134 18.49 -7.25 -15.03
C GLY A 134 17.99 -8.60 -14.53
N TYR A 135 18.91 -9.52 -14.26
CA TYR A 135 18.67 -10.79 -13.60
C TYR A 135 19.59 -10.91 -12.38
N ALA A 136 19.07 -11.49 -11.30
CA ALA A 136 19.85 -11.75 -10.09
C ALA A 136 19.83 -13.26 -9.78
N LEU A 137 21.00 -13.78 -9.42
CA LEU A 137 21.15 -15.12 -8.88
C LEU A 137 20.68 -15.12 -7.43
N ASP A 138 19.71 -15.97 -7.13
CA ASP A 138 19.34 -16.33 -5.78
C ASP A 138 20.36 -17.35 -5.26
N THR A 139 21.26 -16.91 -4.38
CA THR A 139 22.37 -17.73 -3.88
C THR A 139 21.91 -18.89 -3.01
N ILE A 140 20.69 -18.82 -2.46
CA ILE A 140 20.10 -19.86 -1.62
C ILE A 140 19.54 -21.00 -2.48
N ASP A 141 18.87 -20.67 -3.59
CA ASP A 141 18.19 -21.64 -4.45
C ASP A 141 18.98 -22.01 -5.72
N GLY A 142 20.03 -21.24 -6.05
CA GLY A 142 20.74 -21.33 -7.33
C GLY A 142 19.93 -20.85 -8.54
N THR A 143 18.73 -20.29 -8.33
CA THR A 143 17.85 -19.85 -9.41
C THR A 143 18.17 -18.43 -9.85
N THR A 144 18.14 -18.17 -11.16
CA THR A 144 18.32 -16.83 -11.70
C THR A 144 16.96 -16.25 -12.06
N ASN A 145 16.57 -15.18 -11.37
CA ASN A 145 15.24 -14.58 -11.51
C ASN A 145 15.33 -13.18 -12.10
N PHE A 146 14.30 -12.79 -12.86
CA PHE A 146 14.22 -11.44 -13.41
C PHE A 146 14.00 -10.41 -12.29
N VAL A 147 14.89 -9.42 -12.20
CA VAL A 147 14.79 -8.29 -11.25
C VAL A 147 14.65 -6.95 -11.98
N GLY A 148 14.98 -6.91 -13.27
CA GLY A 148 14.95 -5.72 -14.10
C GLY A 148 15.76 -4.59 -13.48
N ALA A 149 15.11 -3.46 -13.16
CA ALA A 149 15.74 -2.31 -12.51
C ALA A 149 15.69 -2.33 -10.98
N PHE A 150 15.10 -3.37 -10.39
CA PHE A 150 14.96 -3.53 -8.94
C PHE A 150 16.10 -4.33 -8.33
N GLY A 151 16.19 -4.31 -7.00
CA GLY A 151 17.14 -5.14 -6.25
C GLY A 151 16.63 -6.56 -5.99
N SER A 152 15.34 -6.83 -6.20
CA SER A 152 14.72 -8.13 -5.88
C SER A 152 13.57 -8.49 -6.81
N LYS A 153 13.42 -9.79 -7.07
CA LYS A 153 12.32 -10.40 -7.84
C LYS A 153 10.94 -10.08 -7.24
N ASN A 154 10.88 -9.92 -5.91
CA ASN A 154 9.65 -9.65 -5.18
C ASN A 154 9.12 -8.23 -5.44
N GLN A 155 10.01 -7.27 -5.74
CA GLN A 155 9.63 -5.91 -6.12
C GLN A 155 9.00 -5.87 -7.52
N VAL A 156 9.57 -6.60 -8.50
CA VAL A 156 8.94 -6.77 -9.82
C VAL A 156 7.56 -7.38 -9.66
N GLY A 157 7.47 -8.47 -8.90
CA GLY A 157 6.21 -9.14 -8.62
C GLY A 157 5.20 -8.22 -7.92
N PHE A 158 5.63 -7.34 -7.02
CA PHE A 158 4.77 -6.36 -6.35
C PHE A 158 4.11 -5.42 -7.35
N PHE A 159 4.90 -4.72 -8.17
CA PHE A 159 4.36 -3.78 -9.14
C PHE A 159 3.51 -4.47 -10.21
N ALA A 160 3.89 -5.67 -10.65
CA ALA A 160 3.13 -6.47 -11.59
C ALA A 160 1.76 -6.91 -11.02
N SER A 161 1.74 -7.48 -9.81
CA SER A 161 0.49 -7.89 -9.14
C SER A 161 -0.41 -6.69 -8.83
N LEU A 162 0.14 -5.57 -8.39
CA LEU A 162 -0.60 -4.33 -8.16
C LEU A 162 -1.17 -3.75 -9.48
N GLY A 163 -0.42 -3.87 -10.59
CA GLY A 163 -0.87 -3.50 -11.93
C GLY A 163 -2.07 -4.33 -12.38
N LEU A 164 -1.98 -5.66 -12.26
CA LEU A 164 -3.10 -6.57 -12.56
C LEU A 164 -4.32 -6.28 -11.69
N TYR A 165 -4.12 -6.06 -10.39
CA TYR A 165 -5.17 -5.66 -9.46
C TYR A 165 -5.87 -4.36 -9.91
N PHE A 166 -5.09 -3.32 -10.27
CA PHE A 166 -5.67 -2.06 -10.72
C PHE A 166 -6.35 -2.14 -12.08
N CYS A 167 -5.85 -2.95 -13.02
CA CYS A 167 -6.52 -3.24 -14.29
C CYS A 167 -7.89 -3.88 -14.03
N PHE A 168 -7.95 -4.86 -13.13
CA PHE A 168 -9.17 -5.56 -12.76
C PHE A 168 -10.23 -4.62 -12.17
N VAL A 169 -9.88 -3.83 -11.14
CA VAL A 169 -10.85 -2.91 -10.53
C VAL A 169 -11.25 -1.77 -11.46
N PHE A 170 -10.36 -1.34 -12.37
CA PHE A 170 -10.67 -0.31 -13.36
C PHE A 170 -11.75 -0.77 -14.35
N ALA A 171 -11.62 -1.99 -14.87
CA ALA A 171 -12.58 -2.59 -15.79
C ALA A 171 -13.96 -2.83 -15.14
N ILE A 172 -13.99 -3.15 -13.84
CA ILE A 172 -15.26 -3.43 -13.14
C ILE A 172 -15.97 -2.15 -12.71
N PHE A 173 -15.25 -1.17 -12.14
CA PHE A 173 -15.87 -0.05 -11.41
C PHE A 173 -15.81 1.30 -12.12
N TYR A 174 -14.78 1.56 -12.93
CA TYR A 174 -14.53 2.92 -13.43
C TYR A 174 -14.75 3.09 -14.93
N ARG A 175 -14.61 2.02 -15.73
CA ARG A 175 -14.94 2.05 -17.16
C ARG A 175 -15.46 0.68 -17.58
N ARG A 176 -16.68 0.62 -18.10
CA ARG A 176 -17.30 -0.63 -18.58
C ARG A 176 -17.08 -0.82 -20.09
N GLY A 177 -17.10 -2.08 -20.52
CA GLY A 177 -17.03 -2.47 -21.93
C GLY A 177 -15.61 -2.53 -22.50
N TRP A 178 -15.52 -2.84 -23.79
CA TRP A 178 -14.28 -3.12 -24.51
C TRP A 178 -13.24 -1.99 -24.44
N GLN A 179 -13.69 -0.73 -24.35
CA GLN A 179 -12.78 0.41 -24.21
C GLN A 179 -11.93 0.30 -22.95
N SER A 180 -12.46 -0.21 -21.83
CA SER A 180 -11.65 -0.41 -20.62
C SER A 180 -10.47 -1.34 -20.88
N LEU A 181 -10.72 -2.43 -21.61
CA LEU A 181 -9.71 -3.40 -22.00
C LEU A 181 -8.67 -2.77 -22.93
N VAL A 182 -9.07 -1.94 -23.88
CA VAL A 182 -8.10 -1.23 -24.76
C VAL A 182 -7.13 -0.37 -23.94
N TRP A 183 -7.63 0.34 -22.92
CA TRP A 183 -6.78 1.17 -22.06
C TRP A 183 -5.89 0.35 -21.11
N THR A 184 -6.39 -0.78 -20.59
CA THR A 184 -5.65 -1.57 -19.59
C THR A 184 -4.84 -2.73 -20.17
N ALA A 185 -5.11 -3.17 -21.39
CA ALA A 185 -4.49 -4.36 -21.98
C ALA A 185 -2.95 -4.25 -22.07
N PRO A 186 -2.35 -3.14 -22.53
CA PRO A 186 -0.88 -3.04 -22.56
C PRO A 186 -0.26 -3.21 -21.16
N ILE A 187 -0.90 -2.60 -20.15
CA ILE A 187 -0.45 -2.66 -18.76
C ILE A 187 -0.66 -4.06 -18.18
N GLY A 188 -1.83 -4.65 -18.42
CA GLY A 188 -2.19 -5.98 -17.94
C GLY A 188 -1.33 -7.08 -18.54
N LEU A 189 -1.09 -7.05 -19.85
CA LEU A 189 -0.23 -8.02 -20.54
C LEU A 189 1.22 -7.91 -20.08
N LEU A 190 1.76 -6.69 -19.98
CA LEU A 190 3.11 -6.46 -19.46
C LEU A 190 3.21 -6.92 -17.99
N SER A 191 2.22 -6.61 -17.16
CA SER A 191 2.19 -7.04 -15.76
C SER A 191 2.11 -8.57 -15.65
N LEU A 192 1.30 -9.23 -16.46
CA LEU A 192 1.20 -10.69 -16.48
C LEU A 192 2.53 -11.34 -16.90
N TYR A 193 3.15 -10.82 -17.95
CA TYR A 193 4.45 -11.28 -18.43
C TYR A 193 5.55 -11.09 -17.37
N MET A 194 5.65 -9.89 -16.79
CA MET A 194 6.61 -9.59 -15.71
C MET A 194 6.39 -10.45 -14.47
N LEU A 195 5.14 -10.70 -14.09
CA LEU A 195 4.83 -11.57 -12.94
C LEU A 195 5.27 -13.02 -13.21
N ALA A 196 5.09 -13.51 -14.44
CA ALA A 196 5.47 -14.86 -14.83
C ALA A 196 6.99 -15.07 -14.78
N ILE A 197 7.79 -14.12 -15.31
CA ILE A 197 9.26 -14.26 -15.34
C ILE A 197 9.94 -13.89 -14.02
N ALA A 198 9.28 -13.15 -13.13
CA ALA A 198 9.83 -12.79 -11.82
C ALA A 198 9.74 -13.94 -10.79
N HIS A 199 8.87 -14.94 -11.02
CA HIS A 199 8.67 -16.08 -10.10
C HIS A 199 8.43 -15.67 -8.62
N SER A 200 7.76 -14.53 -8.39
CA SER A 200 7.45 -14.05 -7.03
C SER A 200 6.25 -14.78 -6.43
N ALA A 201 6.52 -15.80 -5.61
CA ALA A 201 5.48 -16.59 -4.93
C ALA A 201 4.52 -15.72 -4.11
N THR A 202 5.03 -14.76 -3.33
CA THR A 202 4.22 -13.82 -2.54
C THR A 202 3.24 -13.04 -3.41
N SER A 203 3.67 -12.58 -4.59
CA SER A 203 2.82 -11.81 -5.52
C SER A 203 1.76 -12.69 -6.19
N VAL A 204 2.13 -13.90 -6.59
CA VAL A 204 1.21 -14.86 -7.23
C VAL A 204 0.13 -15.33 -6.24
N ALA A 205 0.47 -15.54 -4.96
CA ALA A 205 -0.48 -15.94 -3.93
C ALA A 205 -1.38 -14.79 -3.46
N SER A 206 -0.83 -13.59 -3.27
CA SER A 206 -1.58 -12.46 -2.70
C SER A 206 -2.57 -11.81 -3.68
N LEU A 207 -2.31 -11.86 -5.00
CA LEU A 207 -3.19 -11.27 -6.02
C LEU A 207 -4.59 -11.92 -6.08
N PRO A 208 -4.73 -13.26 -6.24
CA PRO A 208 -6.04 -13.91 -6.25
C PRO A 208 -6.83 -13.67 -4.96
N ALA A 209 -6.15 -13.65 -3.80
CA ALA A 209 -6.80 -13.34 -2.52
C ALA A 209 -7.36 -11.91 -2.49
N ALA A 210 -6.59 -10.92 -2.94
CA ALA A 210 -7.05 -9.53 -3.03
C ALA A 210 -8.20 -9.35 -4.03
N VAL A 211 -8.13 -10.01 -5.19
CA VAL A 211 -9.21 -10.06 -6.19
C VAL A 211 -10.45 -10.74 -5.62
N GLY A 212 -10.29 -11.83 -4.87
CA GLY A 212 -11.35 -12.53 -4.16
C GLY A 212 -12.08 -11.62 -3.18
N VAL A 213 -11.34 -10.86 -2.35
CA VAL A 213 -11.92 -9.84 -1.45
C VAL A 213 -12.74 -8.82 -2.25
N VAL A 214 -12.21 -8.30 -3.36
CA VAL A 214 -12.94 -7.36 -4.22
C VAL A 214 -14.22 -7.98 -4.78
N LEU A 215 -14.15 -9.20 -5.32
CA LEU A 215 -15.30 -9.89 -5.90
C LEU A 215 -16.39 -10.14 -4.87
N LEU A 216 -16.03 -10.66 -3.69
CA LEU A 216 -16.97 -10.88 -2.59
C LEU A 216 -17.69 -9.59 -2.18
N LEU A 217 -16.93 -8.50 -2.01
CA LEU A 217 -17.49 -7.19 -1.68
C LEU A 217 -18.27 -6.56 -2.85
N ALA A 218 -17.90 -6.84 -4.10
CA ALA A 218 -18.60 -6.37 -5.28
C ALA A 218 -19.97 -7.05 -5.44
N VAL A 219 -20.01 -8.39 -5.31
CA VAL A 219 -21.24 -9.19 -5.34
C VAL A 219 -22.17 -8.80 -4.20
N SER A 220 -21.63 -8.39 -3.04
CA SER A 220 -22.44 -7.90 -1.92
C SER A 220 -23.30 -6.67 -2.27
N LYS A 221 -23.06 -5.99 -3.40
CA LYS A 221 -23.85 -4.86 -3.88
C LYS A 221 -25.32 -5.20 -4.13
N VAL A 222 -25.61 -6.40 -4.65
CA VAL A 222 -27.00 -6.85 -4.90
C VAL A 222 -27.74 -7.25 -3.62
N LEU A 223 -27.02 -7.42 -2.51
CA LEU A 223 -27.59 -7.82 -1.24
C LEU A 223 -28.09 -6.61 -0.44
N SER A 224 -29.23 -6.79 0.23
CA SER A 224 -29.71 -5.82 1.22
C SER A 224 -28.70 -5.70 2.37
N ARG A 225 -28.70 -4.55 3.07
CA ARG A 225 -27.78 -4.31 4.17
C ARG A 225 -27.88 -5.39 5.28
N ARG A 226 -29.06 -5.96 5.50
CA ARG A 226 -29.27 -7.06 6.46
C ARG A 226 -28.52 -8.32 6.01
N TYR A 227 -28.69 -8.74 4.75
CA TYR A 227 -28.01 -9.92 4.21
C TYR A 227 -26.49 -9.77 4.14
N ARG A 228 -25.97 -8.57 3.82
CA ARG A 228 -24.52 -8.31 3.86
C ARG A 228 -23.93 -8.57 5.25
N ARG A 229 -24.62 -8.12 6.31
CA ARG A 229 -24.19 -8.35 7.69
C ARG A 229 -24.21 -9.83 8.05
N VAL A 230 -25.29 -10.53 7.71
CA VAL A 230 -25.40 -11.98 7.96
C VAL A 230 -24.31 -12.74 7.22
N LEU A 231 -24.13 -12.50 5.91
CA LEU A 231 -23.10 -13.14 5.11
C LEU A 231 -21.69 -12.83 5.66
N PHE A 232 -21.46 -11.60 6.09
CA PHE A 232 -20.19 -11.22 6.70
C PHE A 232 -19.95 -11.98 8.02
N THR A 233 -20.92 -12.02 8.93
CA THR A 233 -20.78 -12.72 10.22
C THR A 233 -20.62 -14.22 10.02
N VAL A 234 -21.46 -14.83 9.19
CA VAL A 234 -21.36 -16.27 8.87
C VAL A 234 -20.06 -16.58 8.16
N GLY A 235 -19.66 -15.77 7.18
CA GLY A 235 -18.39 -15.91 6.46
C GLY A 235 -17.17 -15.76 7.37
N ALA A 236 -17.21 -14.83 8.34
CA ALA A 236 -16.16 -14.69 9.34
C ALA A 236 -16.08 -15.92 10.25
N CYS A 237 -17.22 -16.43 10.75
CA CYS A 237 -17.25 -17.66 11.54
C CYS A 237 -16.74 -18.87 10.73
N ALA A 238 -17.16 -18.99 9.47
CA ALA A 238 -16.72 -20.05 8.58
C ALA A 238 -15.23 -19.95 8.27
N LEU A 239 -14.69 -18.75 8.07
CA LEU A 239 -13.26 -18.53 7.89
C LEU A 239 -12.47 -18.95 9.14
N VAL A 240 -12.93 -18.57 10.33
CA VAL A 240 -12.30 -19.01 11.59
C VAL A 240 -12.33 -20.54 11.69
N GLY A 241 -13.47 -21.17 11.42
CA GLY A 241 -13.58 -22.62 11.39
C GLY A 241 -12.67 -23.28 10.35
N ALA A 242 -12.56 -22.71 9.15
CA ALA A 242 -11.70 -23.20 8.08
C ALA A 242 -10.22 -23.06 8.41
N VAL A 243 -9.81 -21.93 9.01
CA VAL A 243 -8.43 -21.74 9.49
C VAL A 243 -8.11 -22.74 10.59
N MET A 244 -9.00 -22.90 11.58
CA MET A 244 -8.83 -23.92 12.62
C MET A 244 -8.71 -25.33 12.03
N ALA A 245 -9.57 -25.70 11.08
CA ALA A 245 -9.50 -26.99 10.42
C ALA A 245 -8.20 -27.15 9.61
N ALA A 246 -7.78 -26.12 8.87
CA ALA A 246 -6.55 -26.16 8.08
C ALA A 246 -5.29 -26.29 8.95
N LEU A 247 -5.27 -25.64 10.13
CA LEU A 247 -4.20 -25.79 11.12
C LEU A 247 -4.16 -27.22 11.69
N ASN A 248 -5.31 -27.83 11.98
CA ASN A 248 -5.39 -29.20 12.49
C ASN A 248 -5.05 -30.27 11.44
N LEU A 249 -5.31 -29.99 10.16
CA LEU A 249 -5.10 -30.94 9.05
C LEU A 249 -3.73 -30.80 8.38
N GLY A 250 -2.84 -29.92 8.87
CA GLY A 250 -1.53 -29.68 8.25
C GLY A 250 -1.62 -29.09 6.83
N LEU A 251 -2.76 -28.47 6.45
CA LEU A 251 -2.97 -27.93 5.10
C LEU A 251 -1.99 -26.80 4.77
N LEU A 252 -1.52 -26.08 5.79
CA LEU A 252 -0.45 -25.10 5.62
C LEU A 252 0.81 -25.76 5.05
N ASP A 253 1.20 -26.94 5.54
CA ASP A 253 2.38 -27.62 5.05
C ASP A 253 2.21 -28.13 3.61
N PHE A 254 1.00 -28.53 3.24
CA PHE A 254 0.65 -28.95 1.87
C PHE A 254 0.64 -27.80 0.87
N VAL A 255 0.03 -26.66 1.23
CA VAL A 255 0.02 -25.46 0.37
C VAL A 255 1.44 -24.91 0.21
N LEU A 256 2.24 -24.89 1.29
CA LEU A 256 3.65 -24.50 1.21
C LEU A 256 4.48 -25.48 0.37
N GLY A 257 4.13 -26.78 0.37
CA GLY A 257 4.76 -27.79 -0.49
C GLY A 257 4.55 -27.59 -1.99
N ILE A 258 3.39 -27.06 -2.41
CA ILE A 258 3.08 -26.75 -3.82
C ILE A 258 3.92 -25.57 -4.35
N PHE A 259 4.38 -24.68 -3.47
CA PHE A 259 5.16 -23.49 -3.84
C PHE A 259 6.69 -23.68 -3.75
N GLY A 260 7.17 -24.92 -3.57
CA GLY A 260 8.61 -25.24 -3.55
C GLY A 260 9.27 -24.88 -2.22
N LYS A 261 9.08 -25.74 -1.21
CA LYS A 261 9.30 -25.46 0.22
C LYS A 261 10.76 -25.53 0.70
N ASP A 262 11.67 -26.15 -0.05
CA ASP A 262 13.01 -26.52 0.42
C ASP A 262 13.90 -25.38 0.99
N SER A 263 13.97 -24.25 0.30
CA SER A 263 15.12 -23.35 0.46
C SER A 263 14.73 -21.91 0.78
N THR A 264 13.73 -21.34 0.10
CA THR A 264 13.29 -19.95 0.32
C THR A 264 12.59 -19.74 1.66
N LEU A 265 11.69 -20.64 2.04
CA LEU A 265 10.95 -20.56 3.30
C LEU A 265 11.86 -20.92 4.47
N THR A 266 12.73 -21.91 4.31
CA THR A 266 13.73 -22.33 5.30
C THR A 266 14.71 -21.21 5.63
N GLY A 267 15.18 -20.47 4.61
CA GLY A 267 15.98 -19.26 4.81
C GLY A 267 15.23 -18.15 5.54
N ARG A 268 13.93 -17.94 5.23
CA ARG A 268 13.09 -16.95 5.92
C ARG A 268 12.77 -17.35 7.36
N THR A 269 12.48 -18.62 7.64
CA THR A 269 12.19 -19.08 9.01
C THR A 269 13.39 -18.93 9.92
N TYR A 270 14.59 -19.23 9.43
CA TYR A 270 15.83 -18.95 10.16
C TYR A 270 16.01 -17.45 10.39
N LEU A 271 15.85 -16.62 9.34
CA LEU A 271 15.98 -15.17 9.48
C LEU A 271 14.94 -14.59 10.48
N TRP A 272 13.75 -15.17 10.55
CA TRP A 272 12.71 -14.79 11.51
C TRP A 272 13.04 -15.18 12.94
N GLU A 273 13.64 -16.35 13.15
CA GLU A 273 14.19 -16.76 14.45
C GLU A 273 15.27 -15.78 14.91
N GLN A 274 16.20 -15.42 14.03
CA GLN A 274 17.23 -14.42 14.32
C GLN A 274 16.63 -13.05 14.66
N GLY A 275 15.55 -12.64 13.97
CA GLY A 275 14.80 -11.43 14.31
C GLY A 275 14.11 -11.51 15.68
N TRP A 276 13.59 -12.69 16.05
CA TRP A 276 13.00 -12.92 17.37
C TRP A 276 14.05 -12.85 18.48
N GLU A 277 15.22 -13.47 18.30
CA GLU A 277 16.34 -13.40 19.24
C GLU A 277 16.83 -11.96 19.45
N ALA A 278 16.99 -11.19 18.36
CA ALA A 278 17.34 -9.78 18.44
C ALA A 278 16.28 -8.97 19.21
N ALA A 279 14.99 -9.21 18.93
CA ALA A 279 13.90 -8.52 19.62
C ALA A 279 13.85 -8.78 21.13
N GLN A 280 14.31 -9.94 21.60
CA GLN A 280 14.36 -10.26 23.04
C GLN A 280 15.30 -9.34 23.83
N GLN A 281 16.29 -8.72 23.18
CA GLN A 281 17.19 -7.77 23.83
C GLN A 281 16.49 -6.45 24.17
N PHE A 282 15.58 -5.98 23.30
CA PHE A 282 14.86 -4.72 23.46
C PHE A 282 13.36 -4.87 23.13
N PRO A 283 12.59 -5.68 23.89
CA PRO A 283 11.28 -6.16 23.47
C PRO A 283 10.20 -5.07 23.38
N ILE A 284 10.28 -4.04 24.24
CA ILE A 284 9.23 -3.02 24.33
C ILE A 284 9.41 -1.94 23.26
N LEU A 285 10.61 -1.38 23.14
CA LEU A 285 10.91 -0.21 22.32
C LEU A 285 11.75 -0.50 21.07
N GLY A 286 12.35 -1.68 20.98
CA GLY A 286 13.26 -2.06 19.89
C GLY A 286 14.59 -1.29 19.92
N TYR A 287 15.41 -1.53 18.89
CA TYR A 287 16.72 -0.89 18.74
C TYR A 287 16.64 0.60 18.32
N GLY A 288 15.50 1.06 17.83
CA GLY A 288 15.30 2.35 17.17
C GLY A 288 14.96 2.18 15.68
N TYR A 289 14.12 3.08 15.14
CA TYR A 289 13.70 2.99 13.73
C TYR A 289 14.89 3.06 12.78
N ALA A 290 14.98 2.15 11.80
CA ALA A 290 16.10 2.02 10.87
C ALA A 290 17.49 1.87 11.54
N ALA A 291 17.56 1.37 12.77
CA ALA A 291 18.80 1.26 13.53
C ALA A 291 19.47 -0.12 13.48
N TYR A 292 18.77 -1.15 13.00
CA TYR A 292 19.28 -2.52 13.01
C TYR A 292 20.21 -2.80 11.81
N TRP A 293 19.75 -2.54 10.58
CA TRP A 293 20.52 -2.77 9.35
C TRP A 293 21.50 -1.65 9.03
N VAL A 294 22.48 -1.43 9.92
CA VAL A 294 23.49 -0.37 9.82
C VAL A 294 24.89 -0.97 9.75
N GLN A 295 25.72 -0.48 8.83
CA GLN A 295 27.11 -0.93 8.69
C GLN A 295 27.89 -0.71 9.99
N GLY A 296 28.64 -1.72 10.40
CA GLY A 296 29.35 -1.77 11.68
C GLY A 296 28.53 -2.29 12.86
N PHE A 297 27.22 -2.52 12.71
CA PHE A 297 26.45 -3.22 13.74
C PHE A 297 26.68 -4.74 13.63
N ALA A 298 27.20 -5.35 14.71
CA ALA A 298 27.75 -6.72 14.67
C ALA A 298 26.76 -7.76 14.12
N GLU A 299 25.50 -7.74 14.59
CA GLU A 299 24.49 -8.71 14.13
C GLU A 299 24.08 -8.50 12.67
N ALA A 300 24.01 -7.25 12.21
CA ALA A 300 23.74 -6.97 10.80
C ALA A 300 24.90 -7.45 9.90
N GLU A 301 26.15 -7.21 10.30
CA GLU A 301 27.35 -7.67 9.59
C GLU A 301 27.41 -9.20 9.52
N ARG A 302 27.07 -9.89 10.63
CA ARG A 302 26.99 -11.35 10.67
C ARG A 302 25.93 -11.88 9.69
N LEU A 303 24.71 -11.35 9.75
CA LEU A 303 23.62 -11.80 8.88
C LEU A 303 23.88 -11.48 7.40
N TRP A 304 24.49 -10.33 7.08
CA TRP A 304 24.91 -10.05 5.70
C TRP A 304 25.97 -11.04 5.21
N ALA A 305 26.93 -11.41 6.05
CA ALA A 305 27.94 -12.41 5.68
C ALA A 305 27.31 -13.80 5.45
N GLU A 306 26.41 -14.21 6.34
CA GLU A 306 25.72 -15.51 6.28
C GLU A 306 24.81 -15.64 5.05
N PHE A 307 24.15 -14.55 4.65
CA PHE A 307 23.29 -14.50 3.48
C PHE A 307 24.01 -14.03 2.20
N TYR A 308 25.34 -13.93 2.22
CA TYR A 308 26.17 -13.51 1.08
C TYR A 308 25.83 -12.12 0.50
N ILE A 309 25.34 -11.20 1.34
CA ILE A 309 24.97 -9.84 0.97
C ILE A 309 26.20 -8.92 1.01
N THR A 310 26.98 -8.94 -0.07
CA THR A 310 28.24 -8.17 -0.17
C THR A 310 28.04 -6.65 -0.19
N THR A 311 26.86 -6.17 -0.59
CA THR A 311 26.52 -4.74 -0.62
C THR A 311 26.22 -4.16 0.76
N ARG A 312 26.00 -5.00 1.78
CA ARG A 312 25.68 -4.60 3.17
C ARG A 312 24.58 -3.53 3.25
N THR A 313 23.59 -3.65 2.37
CA THR A 313 22.46 -2.72 2.21
C THR A 313 21.28 -3.46 1.55
N GLY A 314 20.06 -2.94 1.71
CA GLY A 314 18.88 -3.48 1.00
C GLY A 314 18.39 -4.84 1.50
N PHE A 315 18.80 -5.24 2.71
CA PHE A 315 18.42 -6.50 3.34
C PHE A 315 17.47 -6.24 4.53
N HIS A 316 16.56 -7.18 4.79
CA HIS A 316 15.53 -7.05 5.81
C HIS A 316 14.94 -8.42 6.17
N PHE A 317 14.16 -8.51 7.26
CA PHE A 317 13.57 -9.76 7.74
C PHE A 317 12.48 -10.36 6.84
N HIS A 318 12.10 -9.71 5.73
CA HIS A 318 11.03 -10.17 4.82
C HIS A 318 9.71 -10.43 5.56
N ASN A 319 9.46 -9.69 6.64
CA ASN A 319 8.22 -9.74 7.40
C ASN A 319 8.09 -8.41 8.12
N THR A 320 7.09 -7.62 7.76
CA THR A 320 6.88 -6.28 8.33
C THR A 320 6.78 -6.34 9.85
N TYR A 321 6.17 -7.38 10.43
CA TYR A 321 5.97 -7.46 11.87
C TYR A 321 7.26 -7.80 12.63
N ILE A 322 8.08 -8.70 12.09
CA ILE A 322 9.38 -9.04 12.70
C ILE A 322 10.34 -7.87 12.57
N GLU A 323 10.40 -7.23 11.39
CA GLU A 323 11.17 -6.01 11.19
C GLU A 323 10.76 -4.92 12.18
N THR A 324 9.45 -4.68 12.30
CA THR A 324 8.93 -3.69 13.26
C THR A 324 9.23 -4.09 14.70
N LEU A 325 9.18 -5.38 15.03
CA LEU A 325 9.46 -5.86 16.38
C LEU A 325 10.91 -5.59 16.77
N VAL A 326 11.86 -5.86 15.87
CA VAL A 326 13.28 -5.59 16.10
C VAL A 326 13.53 -4.08 16.21
N GLU A 327 13.05 -3.29 15.26
CA GLU A 327 13.35 -1.85 15.23
C GLU A 327 12.59 -1.04 16.29
N LEU A 328 11.35 -1.40 16.58
CA LEU A 328 10.40 -0.56 17.32
C LEU A 328 9.67 -1.27 18.46
N GLY A 329 9.98 -2.56 18.71
CA GLY A 329 9.41 -3.37 19.76
C GLY A 329 7.92 -3.67 19.59
N PHE A 330 7.33 -4.29 20.62
CA PHE A 330 5.89 -4.61 20.63
C PHE A 330 5.00 -3.39 20.50
N VAL A 331 5.46 -2.22 20.95
CA VAL A 331 4.73 -0.95 20.77
C VAL A 331 4.62 -0.61 19.28
N GLY A 332 5.73 -0.69 18.55
CA GLY A 332 5.76 -0.47 17.10
C GLY A 332 4.86 -1.44 16.34
N VAL A 333 4.96 -2.74 16.64
CA VAL A 333 4.15 -3.79 16.02
C VAL A 333 2.66 -3.53 16.23
N THR A 334 2.28 -3.16 17.45
CA THR A 334 0.89 -2.85 17.79
C THR A 334 0.38 -1.66 16.98
N LEU A 335 1.16 -0.58 16.89
CA LEU A 335 0.77 0.63 16.17
C LEU A 335 0.65 0.39 14.65
N ILE A 336 1.62 -0.29 14.03
CA ILE A 336 1.57 -0.57 12.59
C ILE A 336 0.44 -1.55 12.25
N ALA A 337 0.22 -2.58 13.08
CA ALA A 337 -0.89 -3.50 12.92
C ALA A 337 -2.23 -2.75 13.03
N MET A 338 -2.39 -1.86 14.01
CA MET A 338 -3.57 -1.01 14.12
C MET A 338 -3.77 -0.13 12.88
N VAL A 339 -2.71 0.47 12.32
CA VAL A 339 -2.80 1.28 11.09
C VAL A 339 -3.32 0.44 9.91
N ILE A 340 -2.72 -0.71 9.66
CA ILE A 340 -3.08 -1.58 8.52
C ILE A 340 -4.51 -2.13 8.71
N LEU A 341 -4.79 -2.71 9.89
CA LEU A 341 -6.09 -3.31 10.18
C LEU A 341 -7.19 -2.27 10.20
N ARG A 342 -6.97 -1.07 10.77
CA ARG A 342 -7.96 0.01 10.76
C ARG A 342 -8.27 0.50 9.35
N SER A 343 -7.27 0.53 8.48
CA SER A 343 -7.42 0.88 7.07
C SER A 343 -8.25 -0.18 6.33
N PHE A 344 -7.86 -1.45 6.43
CA PHE A 344 -8.57 -2.57 5.80
C PHE A 344 -10.01 -2.72 6.32
N TRP A 345 -10.14 -2.88 7.64
CA TRP A 345 -11.42 -3.08 8.32
C TRP A 345 -12.37 -1.90 8.12
N GLY A 346 -11.86 -0.67 8.10
CA GLY A 346 -12.72 0.48 7.88
C GLY A 346 -13.40 0.47 6.51
N HIS A 347 -12.72 -0.02 5.47
CA HIS A 347 -13.30 -0.12 4.13
C HIS A 347 -14.25 -1.31 4.00
N VAL A 348 -13.88 -2.46 4.55
CA VAL A 348 -14.77 -3.63 4.62
C VAL A 348 -16.05 -3.30 5.39
N SER A 349 -15.92 -2.73 6.60
CA SER A 349 -17.06 -2.33 7.44
C SER A 349 -17.91 -1.23 6.79
N SER A 350 -17.32 -0.32 6.01
CA SER A 350 -18.07 0.65 5.20
C SER A 350 -19.00 -0.05 4.20
N VAL A 351 -18.52 -1.08 3.49
CA VAL A 351 -19.32 -1.83 2.52
C VAL A 351 -20.41 -2.68 3.20
N VAL A 352 -20.09 -3.30 4.33
CA VAL A 352 -20.98 -4.21 5.06
C VAL A 352 -22.07 -3.46 5.83
N PHE A 353 -21.69 -2.40 6.56
CA PHE A 353 -22.59 -1.75 7.52
C PHE A 353 -23.16 -0.42 7.02
N ARG A 354 -22.59 0.19 5.97
CA ARG A 354 -23.03 1.47 5.39
C ARG A 354 -23.49 1.31 3.93
N ASP A 355 -23.64 2.43 3.23
CA ASP A 355 -24.00 2.41 1.82
C ASP A 355 -22.83 1.92 0.98
N TRP A 356 -23.15 1.04 0.04
CA TRP A 356 -22.15 0.42 -0.81
C TRP A 356 -21.48 1.49 -1.69
N ARG A 357 -20.15 1.54 -1.66
CA ARG A 357 -19.34 2.47 -2.47
C ARG A 357 -18.19 1.70 -3.13
N ALA A 358 -18.03 1.88 -4.44
CA ALA A 358 -16.95 1.24 -5.20
C ALA A 358 -15.58 1.60 -4.63
N ASP A 359 -15.36 2.87 -4.28
CA ASP A 359 -14.12 3.36 -3.66
C ASP A 359 -13.70 2.55 -2.42
N SER A 360 -14.65 2.18 -1.55
CA SER A 360 -14.36 1.35 -0.38
C SER A 360 -14.03 -0.09 -0.77
N VAL A 361 -14.66 -0.65 -1.80
CA VAL A 361 -14.32 -1.98 -2.30
C VAL A 361 -12.91 -2.01 -2.89
N VAL A 362 -12.56 -1.01 -3.70
CA VAL A 362 -11.22 -0.88 -4.29
C VAL A 362 -10.16 -0.67 -3.21
N LEU A 363 -10.40 0.19 -2.22
CA LEU A 363 -9.41 0.40 -1.16
C LEU A 363 -9.32 -0.81 -0.22
N ALA A 364 -10.42 -1.54 0.05
CA ALA A 364 -10.36 -2.78 0.82
C ALA A 364 -9.48 -3.83 0.14
N GLY A 365 -9.61 -4.03 -1.18
CA GLY A 365 -8.76 -4.96 -1.91
C GLY A 365 -7.31 -4.51 -2.01
N ALA A 366 -7.05 -3.22 -2.27
CA ALA A 366 -5.70 -2.68 -2.37
C ALA A 366 -4.96 -2.77 -1.02
N VAL A 367 -5.61 -2.38 0.08
CA VAL A 367 -5.04 -2.50 1.43
C VAL A 367 -4.96 -3.96 1.85
N GLY A 368 -5.93 -4.80 1.46
CA GLY A 368 -5.90 -6.25 1.69
C GLY A 368 -4.70 -6.92 1.03
N LEU A 369 -4.36 -6.52 -0.20
CA LEU A 369 -3.14 -6.95 -0.88
C LEU A 369 -1.89 -6.59 -0.05
N MET A 370 -1.80 -5.35 0.45
CA MET A 370 -0.68 -4.93 1.30
C MET A 370 -0.63 -5.70 2.64
N LEU A 371 -1.79 -5.93 3.26
CA LEU A 371 -1.90 -6.70 4.50
C LEU A 371 -1.39 -8.12 4.31
N LEU A 372 -1.79 -8.81 3.24
CA LEU A 372 -1.31 -10.17 2.96
C LEU A 372 0.20 -10.19 2.71
N ARG A 373 0.71 -9.23 1.93
CA ARG A 373 2.15 -9.12 1.66
C ARG A 373 2.97 -8.76 2.90
N SER A 374 2.41 -8.05 3.88
CA SER A 374 3.12 -7.63 5.09
C SER A 374 3.69 -8.78 5.92
N PHE A 375 3.13 -9.98 5.82
CA PHE A 375 3.66 -11.19 6.47
C PHE A 375 4.92 -11.75 5.80
N PHE A 376 5.22 -11.33 4.57
CA PHE A 376 6.26 -11.92 3.73
C PHE A 376 7.18 -10.89 3.10
N GLU A 377 6.92 -9.60 3.26
CA GLU A 377 7.75 -8.49 2.77
C GLU A 377 7.66 -7.27 3.70
N VAL A 378 8.66 -6.39 3.63
CA VAL A 378 8.74 -5.12 4.38
C VAL A 378 8.44 -3.95 3.45
N GLU A 379 7.18 -3.81 3.04
CA GLU A 379 6.75 -2.77 2.09
C GLU A 379 5.95 -1.63 2.76
N ILE A 380 5.64 -1.77 4.06
CA ILE A 380 4.82 -0.80 4.81
C ILE A 380 5.67 0.04 5.79
N LEU A 381 6.66 -0.59 6.43
CA LEU A 381 7.59 0.06 7.36
C LEU A 381 8.78 0.69 6.60
N GLY A 382 8.50 1.64 5.72
CA GLY A 382 9.56 2.35 5.00
C GLY A 382 9.05 3.60 4.28
N PRO A 383 9.87 4.66 4.20
CA PRO A 383 9.51 5.86 3.44
C PRO A 383 9.54 5.54 1.95
N TYR A 384 8.73 6.26 1.18
CA TYR A 384 8.72 6.17 -0.28
C TYR A 384 8.36 4.79 -0.82
N PHE A 385 7.56 4.01 -0.09
CA PHE A 385 6.99 2.77 -0.59
C PHE A 385 5.55 2.98 -1.07
N THR A 386 5.23 2.39 -2.23
CA THR A 386 3.87 2.42 -2.80
C THR A 386 2.87 1.76 -1.86
N ALA A 387 3.24 0.64 -1.23
CA ALA A 387 2.36 -0.08 -0.31
C ALA A 387 2.02 0.76 0.92
N SER A 388 3.01 1.34 1.60
CA SER A 388 2.77 2.25 2.72
C SER A 388 1.92 3.46 2.31
N PHE A 389 2.20 4.06 1.15
CA PHE A 389 1.41 5.18 0.62
C PHE A 389 -0.08 4.81 0.43
N ILE A 390 -0.36 3.63 -0.17
CA ILE A 390 -1.74 3.14 -0.36
C ILE A 390 -2.44 2.87 0.97
N VAL A 391 -1.74 2.27 1.95
CA VAL A 391 -2.29 2.00 3.29
C VAL A 391 -2.71 3.30 3.98
N TYR A 392 -1.82 4.30 4.01
CA TYR A 392 -2.11 5.60 4.62
C TYR A 392 -3.17 6.38 3.84
N TYR A 393 -3.08 6.42 2.51
CA TYR A 393 -4.10 7.03 1.66
C TYR A 393 -5.48 6.42 1.94
N GLY A 394 -5.56 5.09 1.97
CA GLY A 394 -6.77 4.34 2.30
C GLY A 394 -7.30 4.69 3.69
N LEU A 395 -6.43 4.78 4.69
CA LEU A 395 -6.80 5.11 6.05
C LEU A 395 -7.40 6.51 6.16
N PHE A 396 -6.75 7.52 5.54
CA PHE A 396 -7.24 8.90 5.52
C PHE A 396 -8.54 9.07 4.72
N LYS A 397 -8.79 8.22 3.71
CA LYS A 397 -10.04 8.22 2.93
C LYS A 397 -11.28 7.71 3.69
N LEU A 398 -11.12 7.04 4.82
CA LEU A 398 -12.25 6.54 5.62
C LEU A 398 -13.15 7.65 6.17
N ARG A 399 -12.63 8.88 6.28
CA ARG A 399 -13.40 10.08 6.60
C ARG A 399 -13.28 11.05 5.41
N PRO A 400 -14.25 11.06 4.47
CA PRO A 400 -14.20 11.94 3.31
C PRO A 400 -14.11 13.40 3.75
N ALA A 401 -13.37 14.23 3.00
CA ALA A 401 -13.49 15.68 3.16
C ALA A 401 -14.94 16.09 2.83
N PRO A 402 -15.58 17.00 3.60
CA PRO A 402 -16.88 17.53 3.23
C PRO A 402 -16.80 18.09 1.81
N SER A 403 -17.62 17.58 0.90
CA SER A 403 -17.80 18.18 -0.42
C SER A 403 -18.14 19.65 -0.21
N ALA A 404 -17.41 20.55 -0.85
CA ALA A 404 -17.81 21.95 -0.91
C ALA A 404 -19.24 21.98 -1.48
N VAL A 405 -20.20 22.35 -0.62
CA VAL A 405 -21.61 22.63 -0.87
C VAL A 405 -22.06 22.25 -2.28
N ARG A 406 -22.76 21.10 -2.42
CA ARG A 406 -23.68 20.92 -3.56
C ARG A 406 -24.59 22.15 -3.55
N PRO A 407 -24.67 22.96 -4.61
CA PRO A 407 -25.73 23.95 -4.67
C PRO A 407 -27.03 23.19 -4.50
N GLN A 408 -27.79 23.50 -3.45
CA GLN A 408 -29.17 23.07 -3.34
C GLN A 408 -29.78 23.36 -4.71
N ARG A 409 -30.32 22.34 -5.37
CA ARG A 409 -31.23 22.56 -6.49
C ARG A 409 -32.27 23.53 -5.94
N ALA A 410 -32.21 24.79 -6.37
CA ALA A 410 -33.28 25.73 -6.13
C ALA A 410 -34.52 25.04 -6.68
N CYS A 411 -35.42 24.65 -5.78
CA CYS A 411 -36.75 24.23 -6.15
C CYS A 411 -37.37 25.47 -6.78
N VAL A 412 -37.29 25.58 -8.11
CA VAL A 412 -38.03 26.59 -8.85
C VAL A 412 -39.48 26.19 -8.66
N ALA A 413 -40.13 26.84 -7.70
CA ALA A 413 -41.57 26.77 -7.55
C ALA A 413 -42.17 27.21 -8.89
N ILE A 414 -42.82 26.27 -9.57
CA ILE A 414 -43.67 26.56 -10.72
C ILE A 414 -44.83 27.37 -10.16
N HIS A 415 -44.77 28.69 -10.32
CA HIS A 415 -45.95 29.52 -10.12
C HIS A 415 -46.84 29.30 -11.36
N GLU A 416 -47.91 28.52 -11.18
CA GLU A 416 -49.02 28.46 -12.12
C GLU A 416 -49.58 29.87 -12.28
N ALA A 417 -49.34 30.47 -13.45
CA ALA A 417 -50.02 31.68 -13.87
C ALA A 417 -51.45 31.30 -14.29
N LYS A 418 -52.42 31.72 -13.48
CA LYS A 418 -53.85 31.70 -13.79
C LYS A 418 -54.09 32.55 -15.06
N PRO A 419 -54.89 32.11 -16.03
CA PRO A 419 -55.27 32.97 -17.16
C PRO A 419 -56.26 34.02 -16.67
N ALA A 420 -55.93 35.31 -16.86
CA ALA A 420 -56.88 36.39 -16.72
C ALA A 420 -57.71 36.48 -18.01
N SER A 421 -58.97 36.07 -17.94
CA SER A 421 -60.04 36.53 -18.81
C SER A 421 -60.42 37.96 -18.39
N GLY A 422 -60.49 38.87 -19.36
CA GLY A 422 -60.87 40.27 -19.19
C GLY A 422 -60.40 41.10 -20.36
#